data_AF-A0A2T0UX98-F1
#
_entry.id   AF-A0A2T0UX98-F1
#
_cell.length_a   1.000
_cell.length_b   1.000
_cell.length_c   1.000
_cell.angle_alpha   90.00
_cell.angle_beta   90.00
_cell.angle_gamma   90.00
#
_symmetry.space_group_name_H-M   'P 1'
#
loop_
_entity.id
_entity.type
_entity.pdbx_description
1 polymer ?
#
loop_
_entity_poly.entity_id
_entity_poly.type
_entity_poly.pdbx_seq_one_letter_code
_entity_poly.pdbx_strand_id
1 'polypeptide(L)'
;MLGLDAVNEEVPPPGLVNLNRPNLIVLTAPRVLPFLEQVLAADSHLGFKEDERGWYLTDKTVGVEYRSPSDKGINQDYGYIGRLPRPDGNGTFLYVAGIHSEGTLGAAEWLSDNVSKLYRQLKTKRFSVLVSVDFEKKDGKSAKIMKVERMSQVYEQGGA
;
A
#
# COMPACT_ATOMS: atom_id res chain seq x y z
N MET A 1 -11.09 -8.75 -18.21
CA MET A 1 -9.63 -8.67 -17.93
C MET A 1 -9.03 -7.64 -18.88
N LEU A 2 -8.20 -6.71 -18.42
CA LEU A 2 -7.76 -5.53 -19.21
C LEU A 2 -6.69 -5.84 -20.29
N GLY A 3 -6.24 -7.10 -20.44
CA GLY A 3 -5.27 -7.50 -21.46
C GLY A 3 -3.87 -6.89 -21.27
N LEU A 4 -3.48 -6.62 -20.01
CA LEU A 4 -2.17 -6.08 -19.67
C LEU A 4 -1.19 -7.23 -19.41
N ASP A 5 0.00 -7.13 -20.00
CA ASP A 5 1.13 -7.98 -19.66
C ASP A 5 1.81 -7.44 -18.39
N ALA A 6 2.25 -8.35 -17.53
CA ALA A 6 2.96 -8.02 -16.30
C ALA A 6 4.24 -8.84 -16.19
N VAL A 7 5.32 -8.20 -15.73
CA VAL A 7 6.59 -8.84 -15.41
C VAL A 7 6.85 -8.61 -13.93
N ASN A 8 7.21 -9.68 -13.21
CA ASN A 8 7.65 -9.58 -11.83
C ASN A 8 9.17 -9.38 -11.78
N GLU A 9 9.63 -8.50 -10.89
CA GLU A 9 11.03 -8.28 -10.58
C GLU A 9 11.21 -8.36 -9.07
N GLU A 10 11.99 -9.34 -8.61
CA GLU A 10 12.36 -9.45 -7.21
C GLU A 10 13.57 -8.56 -6.93
N VAL A 11 13.43 -7.65 -5.97
CA VAL A 11 14.50 -6.75 -5.53
C VAL A 11 15.05 -7.26 -4.21
N PRO A 12 16.26 -7.87 -4.18
CA PRO A 12 16.86 -8.33 -2.94
C PRO A 12 17.30 -7.15 -2.07
N PRO A 13 17.60 -7.38 -0.78
CA PRO A 13 18.30 -6.41 0.04
C PRO A 13 19.56 -5.89 -0.67
N PRO A 14 19.85 -4.58 -0.63
CA PRO A 14 19.26 -3.57 0.26
C PRO A 14 18.04 -2.83 -0.33
N GLY A 15 17.30 -3.41 -1.28
CA GLY A 15 16.04 -2.83 -1.77
C GLY A 15 16.22 -1.69 -2.77
N LEU A 16 17.31 -1.70 -3.54
CA LEU A 16 17.57 -0.66 -4.54
C LEU A 16 16.71 -0.90 -5.78
N VAL A 17 15.65 -0.11 -5.92
CA VAL A 17 14.73 -0.15 -7.05
C VAL A 17 14.69 1.21 -7.75
N ASN A 18 14.67 1.20 -9.08
CA ASN A 18 14.44 2.40 -9.86
C ASN A 18 12.93 2.73 -9.89
N LEU A 19 12.50 3.69 -9.05
CA LEU A 19 11.12 4.16 -9.00
C LEU A 19 10.70 5.03 -10.20
N ASN A 20 11.65 5.47 -11.04
CA ASN A 20 11.41 6.33 -12.20
C ASN A 20 11.02 5.50 -13.45
N ARG A 21 10.11 4.53 -13.29
CA ARG A 21 9.61 3.65 -14.36
C ARG A 21 8.12 3.89 -14.63
N PRO A 22 7.69 3.92 -15.90
CA PRO A 22 6.27 3.91 -16.21
C PRO A 22 5.65 2.58 -15.79
N ASN A 23 4.35 2.59 -15.46
CA ASN A 23 3.55 1.40 -15.17
C ASN A 23 4.11 0.52 -14.03
N LEU A 24 4.80 1.13 -13.07
CA LEU A 24 5.40 0.43 -11.94
C LEU A 24 4.36 0.24 -10.81
N ILE A 25 4.30 -0.98 -10.29
CA ILE A 25 3.65 -1.32 -9.02
C ILE A 25 4.73 -1.85 -8.08
N VAL A 26 4.79 -1.29 -6.88
CA VAL A 26 5.74 -1.67 -5.85
C VAL A 26 4.99 -2.32 -4.69
N LEU A 27 5.33 -3.58 -4.38
CA LEU A 27 4.73 -4.38 -3.31
C LEU A 27 5.79 -4.70 -2.26
N THR A 28 5.88 -3.93 -1.19
CA THR A 28 6.82 -4.20 -0.09
C THR A 28 6.57 -3.31 1.11
N ALA A 29 7.00 -3.72 2.29
CA ALA A 29 6.94 -2.89 3.49
C ALA A 29 7.89 -1.68 3.39
N PRO A 30 7.54 -0.51 3.97
CA PRO A 30 8.33 0.71 3.85
C PRO A 30 9.80 0.54 4.27
N ARG A 31 10.05 -0.27 5.30
CA ARG A 31 11.38 -0.55 5.86
C ARG A 31 12.41 -1.11 4.87
N VAL A 32 11.95 -1.73 3.78
CA VAL A 32 12.82 -2.46 2.84
C VAL A 32 13.35 -1.56 1.74
N LEU A 33 12.72 -0.40 1.49
CA LEU A 33 13.08 0.49 0.41
C LEU A 33 13.72 1.77 0.96
N PRO A 34 15.03 1.95 0.78
CA PRO A 34 15.67 3.24 1.01
C PRO A 34 14.91 4.36 0.28
N PHE A 35 14.78 5.52 0.94
CA PHE A 35 14.11 6.71 0.42
C PHE A 35 12.58 6.64 0.26
N LEU A 36 11.94 5.49 0.48
CA LEU A 36 10.48 5.40 0.34
C LEU A 36 9.74 6.27 1.35
N GLU A 37 10.31 6.48 2.56
CA GLU A 37 9.78 7.42 3.54
C GLU A 37 9.64 8.85 2.96
N GLN A 38 10.62 9.30 2.17
CA GLN A 38 10.57 10.62 1.53
C GLN A 38 9.47 10.70 0.48
N VAL A 39 9.22 9.62 -0.24
CA VAL A 39 8.14 9.54 -1.23
C VAL A 39 6.77 9.46 -0.54
N LEU A 40 6.67 8.68 0.54
CA LEU A 40 5.45 8.58 1.37
C LEU A 40 5.11 9.89 2.06
N ALA A 41 6.10 10.74 2.36
CA ALA A 41 5.86 12.08 2.91
C ALA A 41 5.06 12.98 1.96
N ALA A 42 5.00 12.66 0.66
CA ALA A 42 4.16 13.36 -0.32
C ALA A 42 2.67 13.05 -0.17
N ASP A 43 2.30 12.06 0.64
CA ASP A 43 0.91 11.81 1.03
C ASP A 43 0.53 12.68 2.22
N SER A 44 -0.41 13.60 2.01
CA SER A 44 -0.88 14.54 3.03
C SER A 44 -1.97 13.97 3.96
N HIS A 45 -2.57 12.84 3.59
CA HIS A 45 -3.71 12.23 4.27
C HIS A 45 -3.32 11.00 5.07
N LEU A 46 -2.53 10.13 4.47
CA LEU A 46 -2.14 8.83 5.01
C LEU A 46 -0.63 8.75 5.15
N GLY A 47 -0.15 7.81 5.96
CA GLY A 47 1.27 7.55 6.07
C GLY A 47 1.61 6.46 7.05
N PHE A 48 2.84 5.97 6.95
CA PHE A 48 3.43 5.05 7.91
C PHE A 48 4.25 5.81 8.95
N LYS A 49 4.26 5.29 10.17
CA LYS A 49 5.15 5.70 11.25
C LYS A 49 5.67 4.46 11.97
N GLU A 50 6.77 4.63 12.68
CA GLU A 50 7.37 3.59 13.53
C GLU A 50 7.61 4.18 14.92
N ASP A 51 7.36 3.36 15.94
CA ASP A 51 7.80 3.63 17.32
C ASP A 51 8.29 2.33 17.97
N GLU A 52 8.50 2.34 19.29
CA GLU A 52 8.98 1.18 20.05
C GLU A 52 8.08 -0.07 19.94
N ARG A 53 6.82 0.10 19.52
CA ARG A 53 5.85 -0.99 19.32
C ARG A 53 5.76 -1.43 17.86
N GLY A 54 6.62 -0.91 16.99
CA GLY A 54 6.69 -1.24 15.58
C GLY A 54 5.91 -0.29 14.68
N TRP A 55 5.71 -0.72 13.44
CA TRP A 55 5.10 0.08 12.39
C TRP A 55 3.59 0.20 12.55
N TYR A 56 3.07 1.36 12.20
CA TYR A 56 1.64 1.63 12.19
C TYR A 56 1.26 2.60 11.08
N LEU A 57 -0.01 2.52 10.68
CA LEU A 57 -0.59 3.43 9.71
C LEU A 57 -1.25 4.61 10.43
N THR A 58 -1.22 5.76 9.79
CA THR A 58 -1.85 6.99 10.29
C THR A 58 -2.80 7.53 9.23
N ASP A 59 -4.01 7.88 9.63
CA ASP A 59 -4.87 8.78 8.87
C ASP A 59 -4.84 10.16 9.54
N LYS A 60 -4.06 11.05 8.93
CA LYS A 60 -3.82 12.44 9.35
C LYS A 60 -5.07 13.31 9.16
N THR A 61 -5.99 12.89 8.30
CA THR A 61 -7.23 13.62 8.01
C THR A 61 -8.22 13.52 9.17
N VAL A 62 -8.37 12.29 9.70
CA VAL A 62 -9.29 12.03 10.83
C VAL A 62 -8.58 11.87 12.17
N GLY A 63 -7.25 11.92 12.19
CA GLY A 63 -6.44 11.84 13.41
C GLY A 63 -6.42 10.47 14.06
N VAL A 64 -6.45 9.39 13.25
CA VAL A 64 -6.51 8.00 13.74
C VAL A 64 -5.23 7.24 13.44
N GLU A 65 -4.79 6.42 14.38
CA GLU A 65 -3.68 5.48 14.23
C GLU A 65 -4.20 4.03 14.14
N TYR A 66 -3.64 3.26 13.22
CA TYR A 66 -4.00 1.88 12.95
C TYR A 66 -2.79 0.99 13.18
N ARG A 67 -2.85 0.18 14.25
CA ARG A 67 -1.82 -0.81 14.59
C ARG A 67 -2.32 -2.21 14.27
N SER A 68 -1.44 -3.05 13.74
CA SER A 68 -1.80 -4.40 13.34
C SER A 68 -2.43 -5.18 14.50
N PRO A 69 -3.68 -5.66 14.38
CA PRO A 69 -4.26 -6.60 15.32
C PRO A 69 -3.48 -7.93 15.41
N SER A 70 -2.72 -8.27 14.35
CA SER A 70 -1.86 -9.45 14.34
C SER A 70 -0.76 -9.44 15.39
N ASP A 71 -0.31 -8.25 15.82
CA ASP A 71 0.66 -8.11 16.93
C ASP A 71 0.09 -8.59 18.26
N LYS A 72 -1.25 -8.73 18.34
CA LYS A 72 -1.99 -9.26 19.49
C LYS A 72 -2.60 -10.64 19.21
N GLY A 73 -2.18 -11.31 18.14
CA GLY A 73 -2.65 -12.65 17.78
C GLY A 73 -4.02 -12.70 17.10
N ILE A 74 -4.57 -11.55 16.67
CA ILE A 74 -5.83 -11.50 15.90
C ILE A 74 -5.47 -11.59 14.42
N ASN A 75 -6.10 -12.48 13.65
CA ASN A 75 -5.84 -12.64 12.21
C ASN A 75 -6.48 -11.50 11.38
N GLN A 76 -6.02 -10.29 11.64
CA GLN A 76 -6.38 -9.08 10.92
C GLN A 76 -5.14 -8.18 10.80
N ASP A 77 -5.03 -7.47 9.69
CA ASP A 77 -3.99 -6.48 9.44
C ASP A 77 -4.56 -5.29 8.66
N TYR A 78 -3.75 -4.25 8.46
CA TYR A 78 -4.10 -3.07 7.68
C TYR A 78 -3.18 -2.90 6.48
N GLY A 79 -3.78 -2.39 5.40
CA GLY A 79 -3.13 -2.16 4.12
C GLY A 79 -3.29 -0.71 3.65
N TYR A 80 -2.24 -0.21 3.01
CA TYR A 80 -2.18 1.07 2.32
C TYR A 80 -2.04 0.83 0.82
N ILE A 81 -2.84 1.56 0.04
CA ILE A 81 -2.70 1.66 -1.41
C ILE A 81 -2.55 3.13 -1.76
N GLY A 82 -1.51 3.48 -2.51
CA GLY A 82 -1.32 4.85 -2.97
C GLY A 82 -0.71 4.94 -4.36
N ARG A 83 -1.14 5.94 -5.12
CA ARG A 83 -0.44 6.40 -6.32
C ARG A 83 0.47 7.55 -5.92
N LEU A 84 1.77 7.26 -5.81
CA LEU A 84 2.79 8.16 -5.32
C LEU A 84 3.52 8.87 -6.47
N PRO A 85 4.07 10.07 -6.25
CA PRO A 85 4.87 10.75 -7.26
C PRO A 85 6.17 9.99 -7.49
N ARG A 86 6.65 9.97 -8.73
CA ARG A 86 8.01 9.53 -9.02
C ARG A 86 9.01 10.53 -8.44
N PRO A 87 10.16 10.07 -7.90
CA PRO A 87 11.19 10.97 -7.41
C PRO A 87 11.71 11.98 -8.44
N ASP A 88 11.69 11.64 -9.73
CA ASP A 88 12.07 12.55 -10.82
C ASP A 88 10.99 13.56 -11.24
N GLY A 89 9.82 13.53 -10.61
CA GLY A 89 8.68 14.39 -10.95
C GLY A 89 7.95 14.01 -12.24
N ASN A 90 8.42 13.02 -13.00
CA ASN A 90 7.87 12.68 -14.33
C ASN A 90 6.77 11.61 -14.25
N GLY A 91 5.81 11.83 -13.36
CA GLY A 91 4.61 11.00 -13.23
C GLY A 91 4.52 10.26 -11.90
N THR A 92 3.95 9.05 -11.92
CA THR A 92 3.56 8.33 -10.70
C THR A 92 3.81 6.83 -10.80
N PHE A 93 3.90 6.16 -9.66
CA PHE A 93 3.84 4.71 -9.54
C PHE A 93 2.79 4.30 -8.49
N LEU A 94 2.34 3.05 -8.53
CA LEU A 94 1.47 2.50 -7.48
C LEU A 94 2.33 1.84 -6.40
N TYR A 95 2.02 2.14 -5.15
CA TYR A 95 2.62 1.54 -3.98
C TYR A 95 1.56 0.85 -3.15
N VAL A 96 1.82 -0.40 -2.78
CA VAL A 96 0.93 -1.22 -1.96
C VAL A 96 1.76 -1.84 -0.84
N ALA A 97 1.30 -1.64 0.39
CA ALA A 97 1.99 -2.15 1.57
C ALA A 97 1.03 -2.36 2.72
N GLY A 98 1.18 -3.48 3.41
CA GLY A 98 0.61 -3.70 4.72
C GLY A 98 1.59 -3.33 5.82
N ILE A 99 1.08 -3.32 7.06
CA ILE A 99 1.96 -3.36 8.24
C ILE A 99 2.72 -4.69 8.24
N HIS A 100 2.04 -5.79 7.85
CA HIS A 100 2.61 -7.11 7.59
C HIS A 100 2.36 -7.59 6.15
N SER A 101 2.86 -8.79 5.85
CA SER A 101 2.67 -9.47 4.56
C SER A 101 1.20 -9.64 4.19
N GLU A 102 0.37 -9.99 5.16
CA GLU A 102 -1.06 -10.24 4.99
C GLU A 102 -1.81 -8.96 4.63
N GLY A 103 -1.50 -7.84 5.28
CA GLY A 103 -2.02 -6.52 4.89
C GLY A 103 -1.60 -6.13 3.47
N THR A 104 -0.37 -6.48 3.04
CA THR A 104 0.10 -6.23 1.67
C THR A 104 -0.69 -7.05 0.66
N LEU A 105 -0.91 -8.33 0.94
CA LEU A 105 -1.67 -9.24 0.09
C LEU A 105 -3.13 -8.77 -0.07
N GLY A 106 -3.82 -8.49 1.04
CA GLY A 106 -5.20 -8.00 0.98
C GLY A 106 -5.32 -6.64 0.29
N ALA A 107 -4.35 -5.75 0.48
CA ALA A 107 -4.32 -4.47 -0.23
C ALA A 107 -4.13 -4.65 -1.76
N ALA A 108 -3.32 -5.62 -2.18
CA ALA A 108 -3.15 -5.96 -3.58
C ALA A 108 -4.42 -6.58 -4.19
N GLU A 109 -5.11 -7.46 -3.46
CA GLU A 109 -6.42 -8.01 -3.87
C GLU A 109 -7.46 -6.91 -4.03
N TRP A 110 -7.58 -6.01 -3.05
CA TRP A 110 -8.50 -4.88 -3.14
C TRP A 110 -8.20 -3.97 -4.32
N LEU A 111 -6.92 -3.67 -4.58
CA LEU A 111 -6.51 -2.88 -5.74
C LEU A 111 -6.91 -3.60 -7.04
N SER A 112 -6.67 -4.91 -7.15
CA SER A 112 -7.05 -5.70 -8.33
C SER A 112 -8.55 -5.60 -8.62
N ASP A 113 -9.39 -5.72 -7.59
CA ASP A 113 -10.84 -5.65 -7.71
C ASP A 113 -11.36 -4.23 -8.01
N ASN A 114 -10.62 -3.19 -7.58
CA ASN A 114 -11.08 -1.80 -7.66
C ASN A 114 -10.36 -0.96 -8.74
N VAL A 115 -9.30 -1.45 -9.38
CA VAL A 115 -8.44 -0.67 -10.29
C VAL A 115 -9.23 0.00 -11.41
N SER A 116 -10.22 -0.70 -11.99
CA SER A 116 -11.05 -0.15 -13.07
C SER A 116 -11.94 1.01 -12.58
N LYS A 117 -12.47 0.91 -11.36
CA LYS A 117 -13.29 1.98 -10.75
C LYS A 117 -12.42 3.18 -10.39
N LEU A 118 -11.27 2.92 -9.77
CA LEU A 118 -10.28 3.95 -9.43
C LEU A 118 -9.84 4.71 -10.68
N TYR A 119 -9.51 4.01 -11.77
CA TYR A 119 -9.10 4.65 -13.02
C TYR A 119 -10.21 5.49 -13.65
N ARG A 120 -11.48 5.03 -13.62
CA ARG A 120 -12.60 5.84 -14.12
C ARG A 120 -12.77 7.13 -13.33
N GLN A 121 -12.62 7.09 -12.02
CA GLN A 121 -12.82 8.22 -11.12
C GLN A 121 -11.64 9.19 -11.13
N LEU A 122 -10.41 8.67 -11.03
CA LEU A 122 -9.20 9.46 -10.74
C LEU A 122 -8.27 9.59 -11.95
N LYS A 123 -8.47 8.79 -13.00
CA LYS A 123 -7.52 8.68 -14.12
C LYS A 123 -6.11 8.40 -13.61
N THR A 124 -5.20 9.34 -13.79
CA THR A 124 -3.79 9.26 -13.37
C THR A 124 -3.48 10.09 -12.14
N LYS A 125 -4.48 10.74 -11.53
CA LYS A 125 -4.29 11.56 -10.33
C LYS A 125 -3.77 10.72 -9.16
N ARG A 126 -2.88 11.32 -8.37
CA ARG A 126 -2.37 10.74 -7.13
C ARG A 126 -3.50 10.55 -6.14
N PHE A 127 -3.47 9.43 -5.43
CA PHE A 127 -4.48 9.09 -4.43
C PHE A 127 -3.89 8.19 -3.36
N SER A 128 -4.59 8.05 -2.24
CA SER A 128 -4.35 6.98 -1.29
C SER A 128 -5.62 6.50 -0.59
N VAL A 129 -5.58 5.27 -0.07
CA VAL A 129 -6.70 4.62 0.63
C VAL A 129 -6.18 3.55 1.59
N LEU A 130 -6.85 3.42 2.74
CA LEU A 130 -6.63 2.35 3.71
C LEU A 130 -7.64 1.22 3.57
N VAL A 131 -7.18 0.00 3.84
CA VAL A 131 -8.01 -1.20 3.94
C VAL A 131 -7.72 -1.98 5.22
N SER A 132 -8.72 -2.66 5.75
CA SER A 132 -8.56 -3.74 6.72
C SER A 132 -8.59 -5.07 5.99
N VAL A 133 -7.82 -6.03 6.48
CA VAL A 133 -7.65 -7.34 5.86
C VAL A 133 -7.85 -8.39 6.94
N ASP A 134 -8.95 -9.13 6.86
CA ASP A 134 -9.16 -10.34 7.66
C ASP A 134 -8.64 -11.54 6.90
N PHE A 135 -7.93 -12.42 7.60
CA PHE A 135 -7.32 -13.58 6.98
C PHE A 135 -7.38 -14.81 7.87
N GLU A 136 -7.11 -15.97 7.28
CA GLU A 136 -6.93 -17.23 8.00
C GLU A 136 -5.50 -17.71 7.78
N LYS A 137 -4.76 -17.99 8.86
CA LYS A 137 -3.42 -18.58 8.76
C LYS A 137 -3.55 -20.07 8.47
N LYS A 138 -3.06 -20.53 7.32
CA LYS A 138 -2.98 -21.95 7.00
C LYS A 138 -1.58 -22.47 7.29
N ASP A 139 -1.46 -23.32 8.31
CA ASP A 139 -0.26 -24.12 8.63
C ASP A 139 1.06 -23.33 8.69
N GLY A 140 1.00 -22.03 9.02
CA GLY A 140 2.16 -21.14 9.15
C GLY A 140 2.90 -20.79 7.84
N LYS A 141 2.38 -21.16 6.66
CA LYS A 141 3.08 -20.95 5.37
C LYS A 141 2.38 -19.97 4.42
N SER A 142 1.06 -19.86 4.50
CA SER A 142 0.30 -18.91 3.69
C SER A 142 -0.96 -18.46 4.40
N ALA A 143 -1.29 -17.18 4.24
CA ALA A 143 -2.56 -16.63 4.67
C ALA A 143 -3.57 -16.72 3.52
N LYS A 144 -4.80 -17.11 3.83
CA LYS A 144 -5.94 -16.96 2.93
C LYS A 144 -6.66 -15.67 3.30
N ILE A 145 -6.77 -14.74 2.38
CA ILE A 145 -7.57 -13.54 2.59
C ILE A 145 -9.05 -13.94 2.63
N MET A 146 -9.73 -13.53 3.69
CA MET A 146 -11.14 -13.86 3.93
C MET A 146 -12.03 -12.66 3.63
N LYS A 147 -11.54 -11.46 3.95
CA LYS A 147 -12.28 -10.21 3.74
C LYS A 147 -11.30 -9.05 3.60
N VAL A 148 -11.60 -8.15 2.67
CA VAL A 148 -10.92 -6.86 2.58
C VAL A 148 -11.95 -5.75 2.56
N GLU A 149 -11.84 -4.82 3.51
CA GLU A 149 -12.75 -3.68 3.61
C GLU A 149 -12.01 -2.37 3.52
N ARG A 150 -12.57 -1.43 2.75
CA ARG A 150 -12.02 -0.08 2.67
C ARG A 150 -12.34 0.68 3.95
N MET A 151 -11.30 1.15 4.63
CA MET A 151 -11.37 1.83 5.92
C MET A 151 -11.44 3.36 5.81
N SER A 152 -10.90 3.93 4.73
CA SER A 152 -10.91 5.37 4.50
C SER A 152 -11.68 5.74 3.23
N GLN A 153 -11.98 7.03 3.05
CA GLN A 153 -12.26 7.53 1.72
C GLN A 153 -11.05 7.38 0.80
N VAL A 154 -11.27 7.40 -0.51
CA VAL A 154 -10.16 7.51 -1.47
C VAL A 154 -9.75 8.98 -1.46
N TYR A 155 -8.64 9.27 -0.81
CA TYR A 155 -8.09 10.61 -0.72
C TYR A 155 -7.39 10.97 -2.03
N GLU A 156 -7.87 11.97 -2.75
CA GLU A 156 -7.13 12.56 -3.87
C GLU A 156 -6.01 13.44 -3.31
N GLN A 157 -4.78 13.28 -3.79
CA GLN A 157 -3.66 14.11 -3.35
C GLN A 157 -3.59 15.37 -4.22
N GLY A 158 -3.47 16.54 -3.59
CA GLY A 158 -3.27 17.81 -4.29
C GLY A 158 -1.86 17.92 -4.90
N GLY A 159 -1.77 18.36 -6.16
CA GLY A 159 -0.52 18.66 -6.86
C GLY A 159 -0.23 17.70 -8.02
N ALA A 160 -0.23 18.26 -9.23
CA ALA A 160 0.35 17.67 -10.44
C ALA A 160 1.83 17.99 -10.51
#